data_AF-A0A395D174-F1
#
_entry.id   AF-A0A395D174-F1
#
_cell.length_a   1.000
_cell.length_b   1.000
_cell.length_c   1.000
_cell.angle_alpha   90.00
_cell.angle_beta   90.00
_cell.angle_gamma   90.00
#
_symmetry.space_group_name_H-M   'P 1'
#
loop_
_entity.id
_entity.type
_entity.pdbx_description
1 polymer ?
#
loop_
_entity_poly.entity_id
_entity_poly.type
_entity_poly.pdbx_seq_one_letter_code
_entity_poly.pdbx_strand_id
1 'polypeptide(L)'
;MAIIDLAAAEEAAPHASPAQQGAETHGTVAHGGKEGGGDFPPFDPANFAPQLVWLALIFGLLYVLMSRIALPRIGSILSERESRIEGDLLASRELQAKAQAAASEHDETLRATKAQAQAIGRDAQQQAAAESQARRAAQEAEFAQKLAAADAQIAAAKQQALSHVEEIATEAAGSIVEKLTGNRIHVDTLRGEFRNLKAS
;
A
#
# COMPACT_ATOMS: atom_id res chain seq x y z
N MET A 1 30.71 -20.40 -44.76
CA MET A 1 31.45 -21.68 -44.86
C MET A 1 30.45 -22.83 -44.69
N ALA A 2 29.90 -23.30 -45.81
CA ALA A 2 29.44 -24.66 -46.07
C ALA A 2 28.94 -24.65 -47.52
N ILE A 3 29.89 -24.92 -48.42
CA ILE A 3 29.63 -25.33 -49.80
C ILE A 3 29.60 -26.86 -49.77
N ILE A 4 28.71 -27.46 -50.57
CA ILE A 4 28.86 -28.66 -51.42
C ILE A 4 27.44 -29.23 -51.60
N ASP A 5 26.97 -29.78 -52.73
CA ASP A 5 27.20 -29.74 -54.18
C ASP A 5 26.28 -30.85 -54.73
N LEU A 6 25.94 -30.76 -56.02
CA LEU A 6 25.92 -31.88 -56.96
C LEU A 6 24.65 -32.75 -57.15
N ALA A 7 24.05 -32.50 -58.34
CA ALA A 7 23.64 -33.46 -59.39
C ALA A 7 22.58 -34.54 -59.06
N ALA A 8 21.81 -35.07 -59.99
CA ALA A 8 21.40 -34.81 -61.37
C ALA A 8 20.48 -36.01 -61.68
N ALA A 9 19.41 -35.84 -62.45
CA ALA A 9 18.91 -36.89 -63.34
C ALA A 9 17.80 -36.34 -64.23
N GLU A 10 18.13 -36.35 -65.51
CA GLU A 10 17.37 -36.04 -66.70
C GLU A 10 16.75 -37.34 -67.26
N GLU A 11 15.58 -37.24 -67.89
CA GLU A 11 15.05 -38.05 -69.03
C GLU A 11 13.51 -37.88 -69.06
N ALA A 12 12.78 -37.84 -70.18
CA ALA A 12 13.08 -37.75 -71.60
C ALA A 12 11.75 -37.45 -72.33
N ALA A 13 11.88 -36.88 -73.53
CA ALA A 13 10.89 -36.42 -74.51
C ALA A 13 9.93 -37.54 -75.06
N PRO A 14 9.06 -37.37 -76.10
CA PRO A 14 8.98 -36.33 -77.14
C PRO A 14 7.54 -35.82 -77.41
N HIS A 15 7.30 -34.83 -78.27
CA HIS A 15 6.97 -35.02 -79.69
C HIS A 15 7.21 -33.74 -80.51
N ALA A 16 7.67 -33.96 -81.73
CA ALA A 16 8.14 -32.98 -82.70
C ALA A 16 7.02 -32.42 -83.61
N SER A 17 7.14 -31.12 -83.91
CA SER A 17 6.94 -30.41 -85.20
C SER A 17 5.64 -30.56 -86.04
N PRO A 18 5.32 -29.60 -86.95
CA PRO A 18 6.16 -28.53 -87.47
C PRO A 18 5.54 -27.12 -87.50
N ALA A 19 6.42 -26.19 -87.83
CA ALA A 19 6.19 -24.82 -88.26
C ALA A 19 5.03 -24.63 -89.26
N GLN A 20 4.34 -23.50 -89.12
CA GLN A 20 3.95 -22.72 -90.28
C GLN A 20 4.07 -21.22 -89.98
N GLN A 21 4.90 -20.60 -90.80
CA GLN A 21 5.19 -19.17 -90.85
C GLN A 21 3.99 -18.42 -91.43
N GLY A 22 3.67 -17.28 -90.85
CA GLY A 22 2.79 -16.26 -91.41
C GLY A 22 3.27 -14.90 -90.94
N ALA A 23 4.30 -14.38 -91.61
CA ALA A 23 4.71 -12.99 -91.47
C ALA A 23 3.66 -12.14 -92.18
N GLU A 24 2.78 -11.48 -91.42
CA GLU A 24 1.96 -10.39 -91.94
C GLU A 24 2.27 -9.13 -91.15
N THR A 25 2.95 -8.25 -91.87
CA THR A 25 3.33 -6.89 -91.54
C THR A 25 2.11 -6.08 -91.14
N HIS A 26 2.22 -5.33 -90.05
CA HIS A 26 1.25 -4.30 -89.67
C HIS A 26 1.36 -3.13 -90.67
N GLY A 27 0.81 -3.34 -91.86
CA GLY A 27 0.70 -2.34 -92.92
C GLY A 27 -0.37 -1.33 -92.55
N THR A 28 0.04 -0.07 -92.43
CA THR A 28 -0.87 1.09 -92.42
C THR A 28 -1.75 1.03 -93.67
N VAL A 29 -3.03 0.71 -93.50
CA VAL A 29 -4.03 0.88 -94.55
C VAL A 29 -4.56 2.30 -94.44
N ALA A 30 -3.90 3.20 -95.18
CA ALA A 30 -4.48 4.49 -95.52
C ALA A 30 -5.60 4.25 -96.56
N HIS A 31 -6.86 4.46 -96.15
CA HIS A 31 -7.98 4.52 -97.08
C HIS A 31 -8.19 5.97 -97.49
N GLY A 32 -7.92 6.29 -98.76
CA GLY A 32 -8.20 7.59 -99.36
C GLY A 32 -9.36 7.50 -100.35
N GLY A 33 -10.32 8.43 -100.27
CA GLY A 33 -11.29 8.62 -101.35
C GLY A 33 -12.58 9.41 -101.08
N LYS A 34 -12.44 10.75 -100.99
CA LYS A 34 -13.38 11.85 -101.38
C LYS A 34 -14.75 12.08 -100.70
N GLU A 35 -14.78 13.24 -100.03
CA GLU A 35 -15.80 14.32 -99.99
C GLU A 35 -17.17 14.08 -99.34
N GLY A 36 -17.23 14.45 -98.04
CA GLY A 36 -18.41 14.68 -97.21
C GLY A 36 -17.93 15.02 -95.80
N GLY A 37 -18.58 15.94 -95.08
CA GLY A 37 -18.10 16.53 -93.81
C GLY A 37 -17.61 15.52 -92.76
N GLY A 38 -16.65 15.98 -91.94
CA GLY A 38 -15.81 15.15 -91.09
C GLY A 38 -16.54 14.09 -90.27
N ASP A 39 -16.22 12.83 -90.52
CA ASP A 39 -16.67 11.71 -89.72
C ASP A 39 -15.54 10.69 -89.63
N PHE A 40 -14.91 10.63 -88.45
CA PHE A 40 -13.98 9.57 -88.09
C PHE A 40 -14.85 8.39 -87.65
N PRO A 41 -14.81 7.20 -88.29
CA PRO A 41 -15.78 6.12 -88.04
C PRO A 41 -15.94 5.70 -86.54
N PRO A 42 -14.91 5.81 -85.68
CA PRO A 42 -15.05 5.63 -84.22
C PRO A 42 -15.81 6.73 -83.46
N PHE A 43 -16.07 7.90 -84.06
CA PHE A 43 -16.73 9.05 -83.45
C PHE A 43 -18.14 9.31 -84.02
N ASP A 44 -18.78 8.29 -84.62
CA ASP A 44 -20.18 8.39 -85.02
C ASP A 44 -21.10 8.54 -83.78
N PRO A 45 -21.79 9.68 -83.60
CA PRO A 45 -22.66 9.98 -82.46
C PRO A 45 -23.78 8.95 -82.24
N ALA A 46 -24.18 8.20 -83.27
CA ALA A 46 -25.23 7.18 -83.15
C ALA A 46 -24.82 6.00 -82.24
N ASN A 47 -23.53 5.69 -82.15
CA ASN A 47 -23.01 4.59 -81.32
C ASN A 47 -22.83 4.98 -79.84
N PHE A 48 -22.78 6.28 -79.53
CA PHE A 48 -22.63 6.76 -78.15
C PHE A 48 -23.93 6.65 -77.36
N ALA A 49 -25.10 6.82 -77.99
CA ALA A 49 -26.37 6.75 -77.27
C ALA A 49 -26.63 5.36 -76.65
N PRO A 50 -26.50 4.23 -77.37
CA PRO A 50 -26.60 2.89 -76.77
C PRO A 50 -25.51 2.62 -75.72
N GLN A 51 -24.27 3.07 -75.95
CA GLN A 51 -23.17 2.91 -75.00
C GLN A 51 -23.42 3.68 -73.69
N LEU A 52 -23.95 4.89 -73.77
CA LEU A 52 -24.31 5.71 -72.60
C LEU A 52 -25.51 5.13 -71.85
N VAL A 53 -26.52 4.61 -72.56
CA VAL A 53 -27.66 3.92 -71.94
C VAL A 53 -27.19 2.66 -71.21
N TRP A 54 -26.32 1.86 -71.83
CA TRP A 54 -25.75 0.66 -71.19
C TRP A 54 -24.85 1.03 -70.01
N LEU A 55 -23.99 2.04 -70.16
CA LEU A 55 -23.15 2.58 -69.09
C LEU A 55 -24.01 3.04 -67.91
N ALA A 56 -25.08 3.80 -68.16
CA ALA A 56 -26.00 4.26 -67.13
C ALA A 56 -26.70 3.09 -66.44
N LEU A 57 -27.05 2.02 -67.17
CA LEU A 57 -27.66 0.83 -66.60
C LEU A 57 -26.70 0.09 -65.66
N ILE A 58 -25.48 -0.21 -66.10
CA ILE A 58 -24.49 -0.89 -65.26
C ILE A 58 -24.01 -0.01 -64.10
N PHE A 59 -23.82 1.28 -64.34
CA PHE A 59 -23.36 2.23 -63.34
C PHE A 59 -24.45 2.48 -62.31
N GLY A 60 -25.72 2.58 -62.74
CA GLY A 60 -26.88 2.64 -61.85
C GLY A 60 -27.00 1.39 -60.99
N LEU A 61 -26.88 0.20 -61.58
CA LEU A 61 -26.89 -1.07 -60.84
C LEU A 61 -25.75 -1.13 -59.81
N LEU A 62 -24.53 -0.78 -60.22
CA LEU A 62 -23.36 -0.73 -59.33
C LEU A 62 -23.53 0.31 -58.22
N TYR A 63 -24.07 1.49 -58.54
CA TYR A 63 -24.32 2.56 -57.59
C TYR A 63 -25.31 2.12 -56.52
N VAL A 64 -26.41 1.47 -56.91
CA VAL A 64 -27.40 0.92 -55.95
C VAL A 64 -26.75 -0.16 -55.08
N LEU A 65 -25.94 -1.04 -55.66
CA LEU A 65 -25.23 -2.09 -54.91
C LEU A 65 -24.26 -1.48 -53.88
N MET A 66 -23.47 -0.49 -54.29
CA MET A 66 -22.51 0.22 -53.43
C MET A 66 -23.22 1.00 -52.33
N SER A 67 -24.28 1.73 -52.69
CA SER A 67 -25.08 2.50 -51.75
C SER A 67 -25.75 1.60 -50.71
N ARG A 68 -26.28 0.44 -51.14
CA ARG A 68 -27.08 -0.42 -50.26
C ARG A 68 -26.27 -1.41 -49.44
N ILE A 69 -25.03 -1.74 -49.85
CA ILE A 69 -24.22 -2.78 -49.22
C ILE A 69 -22.87 -2.22 -48.72
N ALA A 70 -22.09 -1.57 -49.58
CA ALA A 70 -20.74 -1.14 -49.20
C ALA A 70 -20.74 0.00 -48.17
N LEU A 71 -21.54 1.05 -48.41
CA LEU A 71 -21.67 2.18 -47.47
C LEU A 71 -22.16 1.75 -46.07
N PRO A 72 -23.26 0.98 -45.93
CA PRO A 72 -23.71 0.58 -44.59
C PRO A 72 -22.72 -0.36 -43.89
N ARG A 73 -21.98 -1.20 -44.63
CA ARG A 73 -20.93 -2.05 -44.04
C ARG A 73 -19.79 -1.22 -43.44
N ILE A 74 -19.29 -0.23 -44.17
CA ILE A 74 -18.23 0.66 -43.68
C ILE A 74 -18.73 1.51 -42.51
N GLY A 75 -19.96 2.05 -42.60
CA GLY A 75 -20.59 2.80 -41.51
C GLY A 75 -20.74 1.98 -40.23
N SER A 76 -21.16 0.71 -40.35
CA SER A 76 -21.30 -0.18 -39.19
C SER A 76 -19.97 -0.47 -38.48
N ILE A 77 -18.88 -0.66 -39.23
CA ILE A 77 -17.55 -0.91 -38.66
C ILE A 77 -17.02 0.34 -37.95
N LEU A 78 -17.24 1.52 -38.53
CA LEU A 78 -16.79 2.78 -37.92
C LEU A 78 -17.54 3.04 -36.61
N SER A 79 -18.87 2.87 -36.62
CA SER A 79 -19.71 3.03 -35.43
C SER A 79 -19.37 2.01 -34.33
N GLU A 80 -19.10 0.75 -34.69
CA GLU A 80 -18.66 -0.27 -33.73
C GLU A 80 -17.32 0.11 -33.07
N ARG A 81 -16.36 0.62 -33.85
CA ARG A 81 -15.06 1.06 -33.31
C ARG A 81 -15.19 2.28 -32.42
N GLU A 82 -15.97 3.27 -32.85
CA GLU A 82 -16.26 4.47 -32.06
C GLU A 82 -16.92 4.09 -30.74
N SER A 83 -17.96 3.25 -30.77
CA SER A 83 -18.65 2.78 -29.58
C SER A 83 -17.74 1.99 -28.63
N ARG A 84 -16.85 1.15 -29.17
CA ARG A 84 -15.85 0.44 -28.35
C ARG A 84 -14.86 1.40 -27.70
N ILE A 85 -14.32 2.36 -28.44
CA ILE A 85 -13.39 3.35 -27.91
C ILE A 85 -14.05 4.18 -26.82
N GLU A 86 -15.27 4.66 -27.05
CA GLU A 86 -16.03 5.39 -26.04
C GLU A 86 -16.31 4.53 -24.80
N GLY A 87 -16.72 3.27 -25.00
CA GLY A 87 -16.93 2.31 -23.92
C GLY A 87 -15.67 2.06 -23.10
N ASP A 88 -14.54 1.83 -23.75
CA ASP A 88 -13.25 1.59 -23.10
C ASP A 88 -12.76 2.84 -22.36
N LEU A 89 -12.96 4.03 -22.91
CA LEU A 89 -12.63 5.30 -22.26
C LEU A 89 -13.50 5.56 -21.02
N LEU A 90 -14.81 5.29 -21.12
CA LEU A 90 -15.73 5.42 -19.98
C LEU A 90 -15.40 4.42 -18.88
N ALA A 91 -15.18 3.16 -19.23
CA ALA A 91 -14.79 2.11 -18.28
C ALA A 91 -13.45 2.46 -17.61
N SER A 92 -12.47 2.95 -18.38
CA SER A 92 -11.18 3.38 -17.83
C SER A 92 -11.34 4.55 -16.86
N ARG A 93 -12.15 5.56 -17.19
CA ARG A 93 -12.42 6.69 -16.30
C ARG A 93 -13.14 6.26 -15.03
N GLU A 94 -14.12 5.35 -15.15
CA GLU A 94 -14.84 4.81 -13.99
C GLU A 94 -13.90 4.03 -13.07
N LEU A 95 -13.06 3.16 -13.63
CA LEU A 95 -12.04 2.42 -12.86
C LEU A 95 -11.03 3.37 -12.21
N GLN A 96 -10.60 4.41 -12.92
CA GLN A 96 -9.70 5.42 -12.37
C GLN A 96 -10.36 6.21 -11.23
N ALA A 97 -11.65 6.55 -11.35
CA ALA A 97 -12.40 7.23 -10.30
C ALA A 97 -12.57 6.33 -9.06
N LYS A 98 -12.92 5.05 -9.26
CA LYS A 98 -13.02 4.07 -8.17
C LYS A 98 -11.69 3.86 -7.47
N ALA A 99 -10.60 3.75 -8.22
CA ALA A 99 -9.25 3.61 -7.66
C ALA A 99 -8.83 4.84 -6.86
N GLN A 100 -9.13 6.05 -7.34
CA GLN A 100 -8.86 7.29 -6.61
C GLN A 100 -9.70 7.40 -5.34
N ALA A 101 -10.99 7.04 -5.39
CA ALA A 101 -11.86 7.01 -4.23
C ALA A 101 -11.34 6.02 -3.17
N ALA A 102 -11.02 4.79 -3.59
CA ALA A 102 -10.46 3.77 -2.71
C ALA A 102 -9.11 4.19 -2.11
N ALA A 103 -8.24 4.85 -2.90
CA ALA A 103 -6.96 5.38 -2.41
C ALA A 103 -7.18 6.47 -1.35
N SER A 104 -8.14 7.38 -1.57
CA SER A 104 -8.49 8.43 -0.61
C SER A 104 -9.00 7.84 0.71
N GLU A 105 -9.93 6.88 0.64
CA GLU A 105 -10.46 6.18 1.83
C GLU A 105 -9.36 5.42 2.58
N HIS A 106 -8.44 4.79 1.86
CA HIS A 106 -7.29 4.10 2.46
C HIS A 106 -6.36 5.08 3.18
N ASP A 107 -6.05 6.22 2.56
CA ASP A 107 -5.21 7.25 3.15
C ASP A 107 -5.85 7.88 4.39
N GLU A 108 -7.15 8.14 4.36
CA GLU A 108 -7.92 8.62 5.52
C GLU A 108 -7.91 7.59 6.65
N THR A 109 -8.16 6.32 6.34
CA THR A 109 -8.12 5.23 7.32
C THR A 109 -6.74 5.09 7.95
N LEU A 110 -5.66 5.20 7.16
CA LEU A 110 -4.30 5.16 7.67
C LEU A 110 -3.99 6.36 8.58
N ARG A 111 -4.43 7.56 8.20
CA ARG A 111 -4.26 8.77 9.04
C ARG A 111 -5.03 8.63 10.35
N ALA A 112 -6.29 8.20 10.29
CA ALA A 112 -7.13 8.01 11.47
C ALA A 112 -6.56 6.93 12.40
N THR A 113 -6.13 5.80 11.86
CA THR A 113 -5.52 4.71 12.64
C THR A 113 -4.22 5.15 13.31
N LYS A 114 -3.35 5.88 12.60
CA LYS A 114 -2.12 6.44 13.18
C LYS A 114 -2.43 7.43 14.31
N ALA A 115 -3.41 8.32 14.11
CA ALA A 115 -3.83 9.26 15.14
C ALA A 115 -4.39 8.54 16.38
N GLN A 116 -5.21 7.51 16.17
CA GLN A 116 -5.75 6.69 17.24
C GLN A 116 -4.66 5.93 18.01
N ALA A 117 -3.71 5.32 17.31
CA ALA A 117 -2.57 4.63 17.94
C ALA A 117 -1.72 5.58 18.78
N GLN A 118 -1.46 6.79 18.27
CA GLN A 118 -0.76 7.84 19.04
C GLN A 118 -1.56 8.29 20.25
N ALA A 119 -2.88 8.44 20.13
CA ALA A 119 -3.75 8.80 21.25
C ALA A 119 -3.73 7.71 22.34
N ILE A 120 -3.88 6.43 21.96
CA ILE A 120 -3.77 5.29 22.89
C ILE A 120 -2.41 5.26 23.58
N GLY A 121 -1.32 5.47 22.82
CA GLY A 121 0.02 5.51 23.38
C GLY A 121 0.21 6.63 24.42
N ARG A 122 -0.31 7.83 24.15
CA ARG A 122 -0.28 8.96 25.10
C ARG A 122 -1.12 8.69 26.33
N ASP A 123 -2.34 8.16 26.16
CA ASP A 123 -3.25 7.83 27.26
C ASP A 123 -2.65 6.75 28.17
N ALA A 124 -2.10 5.67 27.59
CA ALA A 124 -1.41 4.63 28.34
C ALA A 124 -0.19 5.17 29.13
N GLN A 125 0.60 6.07 28.53
CA GLN A 125 1.71 6.73 29.22
C GLN A 125 1.23 7.60 30.38
N GLN A 126 0.15 8.36 30.20
CA GLN A 126 -0.45 9.20 31.24
C GLN A 126 -1.01 8.36 32.39
N GLN A 127 -1.75 7.29 32.08
CA GLN A 127 -2.28 6.36 33.08
C GLN A 127 -1.15 5.66 33.84
N ALA A 128 -0.14 5.15 33.15
CA ALA A 128 1.01 4.51 33.80
C ALA A 128 1.78 5.48 34.71
N ALA A 129 1.95 6.74 34.29
CA ALA A 129 2.57 7.77 35.12
C ALA A 129 1.73 8.08 36.37
N ALA A 130 0.42 8.25 36.22
CA ALA A 130 -0.51 8.50 37.33
C ALA A 130 -0.52 7.33 38.33
N GLU A 131 -0.61 6.09 37.83
CA GLU A 131 -0.55 4.90 38.68
C GLU A 131 0.80 4.75 39.39
N SER A 132 1.91 5.07 38.71
CA SER A 132 3.24 5.04 39.33
C SER A 132 3.34 6.06 40.45
N GLN A 133 2.85 7.28 40.25
CA GLN A 133 2.80 8.31 41.29
C GLN A 133 1.93 7.89 42.46
N ALA A 134 0.74 7.33 42.21
CA ALA A 134 -0.15 6.84 43.25
C ALA A 134 0.48 5.71 44.08
N ARG A 135 1.12 4.73 43.42
CA ARG A 135 1.83 3.64 44.10
C ARG A 135 3.00 4.15 44.93
N ARG A 136 3.78 5.09 44.39
CA ARG A 136 4.90 5.72 45.11
C ARG A 136 4.39 6.47 46.35
N ALA A 137 3.33 7.28 46.21
CA ALA A 137 2.74 8.00 47.33
C ALA A 137 2.20 7.06 48.42
N ALA A 138 1.57 5.96 48.03
CA ALA A 138 1.09 4.94 48.98
C ALA A 138 2.25 4.25 49.73
N GLN A 139 3.32 3.88 49.01
CA GLN A 139 4.51 3.28 49.62
C GLN A 139 5.23 4.26 50.55
N GLU A 140 5.37 5.53 50.16
CA GLU A 140 5.98 6.56 51.00
C GLU A 140 5.19 6.75 52.30
N ALA A 141 3.85 6.74 52.23
CA ALA A 141 2.99 6.81 53.41
C ALA A 141 3.14 5.58 54.31
N GLU A 142 3.23 4.38 53.74
CA GLU A 142 3.46 3.14 54.50
C GLU A 142 4.84 3.15 55.17
N PHE A 143 5.89 3.59 54.46
CA PHE A 143 7.23 3.72 55.03
C PHE A 143 7.28 4.77 56.13
N ALA A 144 6.63 5.91 55.98
CA ALA A 144 6.54 6.92 57.03
C ALA A 144 5.88 6.37 58.30
N GLN A 145 4.82 5.57 58.18
CA GLN A 145 4.18 4.91 59.33
C GLN A 145 5.11 3.89 59.98
N LYS A 146 5.78 3.05 59.19
CA LYS A 146 6.75 2.06 59.70
C LYS A 146 7.92 2.73 60.41
N LEU A 147 8.43 3.82 59.87
CA LEU A 147 9.51 4.60 60.47
C LEU A 147 9.08 5.19 61.81
N ALA A 148 7.90 5.83 61.86
CA ALA A 148 7.36 6.38 63.10
C ALA A 148 7.14 5.29 64.18
N ALA A 149 6.64 4.11 63.78
CA ALA A 149 6.48 2.98 64.69
C ALA A 149 7.82 2.43 65.20
N ALA A 150 8.82 2.33 64.33
CA ALA A 150 10.17 1.90 64.71
C ALA A 150 10.82 2.90 65.67
N ASP A 151 10.71 4.20 65.39
CA ASP A 151 11.23 5.26 66.26
C ASP A 151 10.58 5.21 67.66
N ALA A 152 9.27 4.97 67.72
CA ALA A 152 8.57 4.79 68.99
C ALA A 152 9.05 3.55 69.76
N GLN A 153 9.30 2.43 69.09
CA GLN A 153 9.85 1.21 69.69
C GLN A 153 11.27 1.43 70.21
N ILE A 154 12.12 2.12 69.44
CA ILE A 154 13.50 2.46 69.84
C ILE A 154 13.47 3.37 71.07
N ALA A 155 12.60 4.39 71.08
CA ALA A 155 12.45 5.29 72.23
C ALA A 155 12.01 4.52 73.49
N ALA A 156 11.03 3.62 73.37
CA ALA A 156 10.57 2.79 74.48
C ALA A 156 11.67 1.85 74.99
N ALA A 157 12.38 1.14 74.09
CA ALA A 157 13.48 0.25 74.44
C ALA A 157 14.63 1.00 75.13
N LYS A 158 14.95 2.21 74.65
CA LYS A 158 15.94 3.09 75.29
C LYS A 158 15.51 3.46 76.70
N GLN A 159 14.25 3.83 76.89
CA GLN A 159 13.71 4.24 78.19
C GLN A 159 13.71 3.07 79.19
N GLN A 160 13.33 1.87 78.72
CA GLN A 160 13.41 0.65 79.52
C GLN A 160 14.87 0.30 79.89
N ALA A 161 15.80 0.33 78.93
CA ALA A 161 17.22 0.07 79.20
C ALA A 161 17.79 1.05 80.23
N LEU A 162 17.46 2.35 80.12
CA LEU A 162 17.89 3.36 81.09
C LEU A 162 17.29 3.12 82.50
N SER A 163 16.06 2.61 82.60
CA SER A 163 15.48 2.26 83.91
C SER A 163 16.20 1.10 84.60
N HIS A 164 16.63 0.08 83.85
CA HIS A 164 17.41 -1.04 84.38
C HIS A 164 18.81 -0.61 84.83
N VAL A 165 19.41 0.43 84.23
CA VAL A 165 20.71 0.95 84.66
C VAL A 165 20.65 1.54 86.07
N GLU A 166 19.58 2.25 86.44
CA GLU A 166 19.41 2.77 87.82
C GLU A 166 19.35 1.62 88.85
N GLU A 167 18.66 0.52 88.50
CA GLU A 167 18.56 -0.67 89.35
C GLU A 167 19.92 -1.37 89.50
N ILE A 168 20.61 -1.66 88.39
CA ILE A 168 21.94 -2.29 88.39
C ILE A 168 22.97 -1.43 89.12
N ALA A 169 22.92 -0.09 88.95
CA ALA A 169 23.82 0.82 89.65
C ALA A 169 23.62 0.79 91.18
N THR A 170 22.36 0.73 91.64
CA THR A 170 22.04 0.64 93.06
C THR A 170 22.49 -0.70 93.66
N GLU A 171 22.25 -1.80 92.94
CA GLU A 171 22.67 -3.14 93.34
C GLU A 171 24.20 -3.26 93.38
N ALA A 172 24.90 -2.76 92.36
CA ALA A 172 26.35 -2.74 92.32
C ALA A 172 26.96 -1.87 93.44
N ALA A 173 26.39 -0.68 93.69
CA ALA A 173 26.83 0.17 94.80
C ALA A 173 26.63 -0.52 96.16
N GLY A 174 25.50 -1.18 96.38
CA GLY A 174 25.24 -1.98 97.58
C GLY A 174 26.26 -3.10 97.77
N SER A 175 26.58 -3.84 96.71
CA SER A 175 27.59 -4.91 96.74
C SER A 175 29.00 -4.39 97.05
N ILE A 176 29.37 -3.23 96.50
CA ILE A 176 30.66 -2.58 96.79
C ILE A 176 30.73 -2.15 98.26
N VAL A 177 29.67 -1.52 98.79
CA VAL A 177 29.62 -1.07 100.19
C VAL A 177 29.66 -2.24 101.17
N GLU A 178 28.93 -3.32 100.89
CA GLU A 178 28.96 -4.56 101.70
C GLU A 178 30.37 -5.15 101.74
N LYS A 179 31.07 -5.21 100.60
CA LYS A 179 32.47 -5.65 100.54
C LYS A 179 33.43 -4.75 101.32
N LEU A 180 33.16 -3.45 101.41
CA LEU A 180 34.05 -2.48 102.07
C LEU A 180 33.84 -2.37 103.58
N THR A 181 32.58 -2.48 104.05
CA THR A 181 32.20 -2.28 105.46
C THR A 181 31.87 -3.57 106.20
N GLY A 182 31.72 -4.70 105.49
CA GLY A 182 31.40 -6.00 106.07
C GLY A 182 29.98 -6.14 106.63
N ASN A 183 29.16 -5.10 106.51
CA ASN A 183 27.78 -5.06 107.00
C ASN A 183 26.81 -4.97 105.81
N ARG A 184 25.79 -5.83 105.78
CA ARG A 184 24.81 -5.87 104.69
C ARG A 184 23.83 -4.69 104.84
N ILE A 185 23.97 -3.68 103.99
CA ILE A 185 23.01 -2.57 103.92
C ILE A 185 21.85 -2.97 103.01
N HIS A 186 20.61 -2.77 103.48
CA HIS A 186 19.43 -3.09 102.68
C HIS A 186 19.28 -2.11 101.51
N VAL A 187 19.02 -2.63 100.32
CA VAL A 187 18.96 -1.89 99.05
C VAL A 187 17.88 -0.80 99.07
N ASP A 188 16.80 -0.99 99.84
CA ASP A 188 15.71 -0.01 99.97
C ASP A 188 16.14 1.30 100.64
N THR A 189 17.10 1.24 101.57
CA THR A 189 17.61 2.43 102.27
C THR A 189 18.48 3.29 101.34
N LEU A 190 19.31 2.65 100.51
CA LEU A 190 20.12 3.32 99.47
C LEU A 190 19.23 3.96 98.40
N ARG A 191 18.16 3.27 97.98
CA ARG A 191 17.19 3.79 97.02
C ARG A 191 16.41 5.00 97.57
N GLY A 192 16.19 5.06 98.88
CA GLY A 192 15.58 6.21 99.56
C GLY A 192 16.48 7.45 99.54
N GLU A 193 17.74 7.28 99.95
CA GLU A 193 18.75 8.36 99.97
C GLU A 193 19.07 8.89 98.56
N PHE A 194 19.23 8.01 97.57
CA PHE A 194 19.52 8.42 96.19
C PHE A 194 18.39 9.26 95.57
N ARG A 195 17.14 8.94 95.92
CA ARG A 195 15.96 9.67 95.43
C ARG A 195 15.83 11.05 96.06
N ASN A 196 16.17 11.17 97.35
CA ASN A 196 16.25 12.48 98.02
C ASN A 196 17.35 13.37 97.44
N LEU A 197 18.50 12.78 97.05
CA LEU A 197 19.60 13.53 96.42
C LEU A 197 19.25 14.03 95.01
N LYS A 198 18.50 13.27 94.22
CA LYS A 198 18.04 13.67 92.86
C LYS A 198 16.93 14.74 92.89
N ALA A 199 16.23 14.87 94.01
CA ALA A 199 15.13 15.83 94.19
C ALA A 199 15.60 17.18 94.76
N SER A 200 16.85 17.27 95.23
CA SER A 200 17.51 18.50 95.67
C SER A 200 18.38 19.11 94.57
#